data_AF-A0A956KK72-F1
#
_entry.id   AF-A0A956KK72-F1
#
_cell.length_a   1.000
_cell.length_b   1.000
_cell.length_c   1.000
_cell.angle_alpha   90.00
_cell.angle_beta   90.00
_cell.angle_gamma   90.00
#
_symmetry.space_group_name_H-M   'P 1'
#
loop_
_entity.id
_entity.type
_entity.pdbx_description
1 polymer ?
#
loop_
_entity_poly.entity_id
_entity_poly.type
_entity_poly.pdbx_seq_one_letter_code
_entity_poly.pdbx_strand_id
1 'polypeptide(L)'
;PWFVFFQKPAPANDDRKLDPPLNMKAAMILFSVACIVIGVVPGPLYEFLPFNPENAGVPHYHAYSYAHVVNQLQLLLFSGLAFFLLLGMLKRTLTITLDFDWLYRRFVPAAWQWILRPLLLALEPFHQGTISGLPRLAAQTFGAEGSRQESYRPWGVSRTVFLLTLILLAFLVLNLLAD
;
A
#
# COMPACT_ATOMS: atom_id res chain seq x y z
N PRO A 1 3.35 23.30 -5.48
CA PRO A 1 4.41 23.60 -6.49
C PRO A 1 4.80 25.08 -6.57
N TRP A 2 3.88 26.04 -6.38
CA TRP A 2 4.18 27.48 -6.46
C TRP A 2 5.41 27.90 -5.63
N PHE A 3 5.47 27.46 -4.37
CA PHE A 3 6.57 27.79 -3.49
C PHE A 3 7.92 27.14 -3.85
N VAL A 4 7.93 26.08 -4.66
CA VAL A 4 9.18 25.42 -5.08
C VAL A 4 9.79 26.14 -6.29
N PHE A 5 8.95 26.60 -7.23
CA PHE A 5 9.41 27.19 -8.48
C PHE A 5 9.50 28.72 -8.45
N PHE A 6 8.65 29.40 -7.67
CA PHE A 6 8.52 30.86 -7.69
C PHE A 6 8.91 31.54 -6.36
N GLN A 7 9.55 30.82 -5.43
CA GLN A 7 10.14 31.44 -4.23
C GLN A 7 11.51 32.08 -4.53
N LYS A 8 12.04 32.81 -3.53
CA LYS A 8 13.38 33.38 -3.58
C LYS A 8 14.39 32.29 -4.02
N PRO A 9 15.22 32.56 -5.04
CA PRO A 9 16.18 31.59 -5.52
C PRO A 9 17.18 31.23 -4.41
N ALA A 10 17.66 29.99 -4.45
CA ALA A 10 18.75 29.54 -3.58
C ALA A 10 19.98 30.46 -3.77
N PRO A 11 20.76 30.71 -2.70
CA PRO A 11 21.93 31.57 -2.78
C PRO A 11 22.93 31.03 -3.82
N ALA A 12 23.71 31.93 -4.43
CA ALA A 12 24.52 31.62 -5.61
C ALA A 12 25.61 30.56 -5.37
N ASN A 13 25.98 30.35 -4.10
CA ASN A 13 26.96 29.39 -3.61
C ASN A 13 26.34 28.09 -3.04
N ASP A 14 25.08 27.79 -3.37
CA ASP A 14 24.43 26.53 -2.98
C ASP A 14 24.75 25.42 -3.99
N ASP A 15 25.48 24.39 -3.55
CA ASP A 15 25.82 23.19 -4.34
C ASP A 15 24.57 22.44 -4.88
N ARG A 16 23.38 22.76 -4.38
CA ARG A 16 22.09 22.23 -4.88
C ARG A 16 21.66 22.82 -6.22
N LYS A 17 22.39 23.80 -6.76
CA LYS A 17 22.21 24.34 -8.13
C LYS A 17 22.77 23.43 -9.23
N LEU A 18 23.06 22.16 -8.95
CA LEU A 18 23.48 21.23 -10.00
C LEU A 18 22.31 20.88 -10.92
N ASP A 19 22.51 21.13 -12.21
CA ASP A 19 21.66 20.58 -13.26
C ASP A 19 21.70 19.04 -13.21
N PRO A 20 20.54 18.36 -13.35
CA PRO A 20 20.54 16.91 -13.35
C PRO A 20 21.37 16.34 -14.51
N PRO A 21 22.06 15.20 -14.31
CA PRO A 21 22.89 14.58 -15.33
C PRO A 21 22.08 14.21 -16.57
N LEU A 22 22.74 14.13 -17.72
CA LEU A 22 22.07 13.93 -19.02
C LEU A 22 21.15 12.71 -19.05
N ASN A 23 21.56 11.60 -18.42
CA ASN A 23 20.77 10.37 -18.36
C ASN A 23 19.44 10.57 -17.62
N MET A 24 19.42 11.38 -16.57
CA MET A 24 18.20 11.72 -15.83
C MET A 24 17.28 12.60 -16.67
N LYS A 25 17.83 13.60 -17.37
CA LYS A 25 17.06 14.45 -18.29
C LYS A 25 16.43 13.64 -19.43
N ALA A 26 17.18 12.70 -20.02
CA ALA A 26 16.69 11.83 -21.08
C ALA A 26 15.52 10.95 -20.60
N ALA A 27 15.61 10.37 -19.40
CA ALA A 27 14.52 9.60 -18.83
C ALA A 27 13.26 10.45 -18.57
N MET A 28 13.43 11.68 -18.05
CA MET A 28 12.32 12.61 -17.83
C MET A 28 11.62 13.00 -19.13
N ILE A 29 12.37 13.23 -20.21
CA ILE A 29 11.81 13.56 -21.54
C ILE A 29 11.07 12.36 -22.12
N LEU A 30 11.65 11.17 -22.06
CA LEU A 30 11.00 9.97 -22.55
C LEU A 30 9.67 9.73 -21.85
N PHE A 31 9.66 9.85 -20.51
CA PHE A 31 8.44 9.63 -19.73
C PHE A 31 7.41 10.74 -19.94
N SER A 32 7.82 12.00 -20.09
CA SER A 32 6.88 13.10 -20.37
C SER A 32 6.21 12.93 -21.73
N VAL A 33 6.96 12.51 -22.75
CA VAL A 33 6.41 12.16 -24.07
C VAL A 33 5.42 11.01 -23.94
N ALA A 34 5.77 9.95 -23.20
CA ALA A 34 4.87 8.83 -22.96
C ALA A 34 3.57 9.26 -22.25
N CYS A 35 3.65 10.10 -21.20
CA CYS A 35 2.49 10.64 -20.51
C CYS A 35 1.59 11.48 -21.43
N ILE A 36 2.17 12.29 -22.31
CA ILE A 36 1.40 13.09 -23.29
C ILE A 36 0.69 12.17 -24.29
N VAL A 37 1.39 11.17 -24.84
CA VAL A 37 0.82 10.24 -25.82
C VAL A 37 -0.33 9.44 -25.21
N ILE A 38 -0.13 8.85 -24.02
CA ILE A 38 -1.17 8.08 -23.33
C ILE A 38 -2.34 8.97 -22.91
N GLY A 39 -2.05 10.21 -22.48
CA GLY A 39 -3.09 11.18 -22.13
C GLY A 39 -3.97 11.55 -23.31
N VAL A 40 -3.36 12.00 -24.41
CA VAL A 40 -4.09 12.49 -25.60
C VAL A 40 -4.78 11.35 -26.36
N VAL A 41 -4.17 10.16 -26.42
CA VAL A 41 -4.67 9.00 -27.15
C VAL A 41 -4.86 7.83 -26.18
N PRO A 42 -5.97 7.78 -25.41
CA PRO A 42 -6.22 6.68 -24.48
C PRO A 42 -6.72 5.39 -25.15
N GLY A 43 -7.05 5.44 -26.45
CA GLY A 43 -7.63 4.33 -27.21
C GLY A 43 -6.90 3.00 -27.06
N PRO A 44 -5.57 2.92 -27.31
CA PRO A 44 -4.80 1.70 -27.15
C PRO A 44 -4.85 1.10 -25.73
N LEU A 45 -5.06 1.93 -24.71
CA LEU A 45 -5.18 1.48 -23.33
C LEU A 45 -6.55 0.82 -23.07
N TYR A 46 -7.59 1.29 -23.74
CA TYR A 46 -8.95 0.77 -23.59
C TYR A 46 -9.15 -0.56 -24.31
N GLU A 47 -8.41 -0.84 -25.39
CA GLU A 47 -8.42 -2.13 -26.08
C GLU A 47 -8.03 -3.31 -25.18
N PHE A 48 -7.17 -3.09 -24.18
CA PHE A 48 -6.79 -4.10 -23.20
C PHE A 48 -7.83 -4.34 -22.10
N LEU A 49 -8.87 -3.50 -22.00
CA LEU A 49 -9.88 -3.62 -20.96
C LEU A 49 -10.93 -4.68 -21.35
N PRO A 50 -11.18 -5.71 -20.52
CA PRO A 50 -12.19 -6.73 -20.82
C PRO A 50 -13.62 -6.16 -20.88
N PHE A 51 -13.88 -5.05 -20.18
CA PHE A 51 -15.13 -4.29 -20.23
C PHE A 51 -14.98 -3.02 -21.06
N ASN A 52 -14.39 -3.16 -22.25
CA ASN A 52 -14.24 -2.02 -23.14
C ASN A 52 -15.62 -1.46 -23.53
N PRO A 53 -15.83 -0.13 -23.49
CA PRO A 53 -17.04 0.52 -23.99
C PRO A 53 -17.48 0.10 -25.40
N GLU A 54 -16.60 -0.43 -26.25
CA GLU A 54 -16.95 -0.96 -27.57
C GLU A 54 -17.39 -2.44 -27.58
N ASN A 55 -16.93 -3.25 -26.62
CA ASN A 55 -17.12 -4.71 -26.60
C ASN A 55 -18.22 -5.17 -25.63
N ALA A 56 -18.56 -4.39 -24.61
CA ALA A 56 -19.38 -4.83 -23.48
C ALA A 56 -20.84 -4.33 -23.45
N GLY A 57 -21.33 -3.63 -24.48
CA GLY A 57 -22.72 -3.12 -24.53
C GLY A 57 -23.07 -2.07 -23.45
N VAL A 58 -22.07 -1.62 -22.68
CA VAL A 58 -22.17 -0.54 -21.69
C VAL A 58 -21.96 0.80 -22.42
N PRO A 59 -22.74 1.85 -22.14
CA PRO A 59 -22.61 3.15 -22.82
C PRO A 59 -21.17 3.66 -22.77
N HIS A 60 -20.67 4.11 -23.93
CA HIS A 60 -19.29 4.49 -24.13
C HIS A 60 -18.78 5.49 -23.09
N TYR A 61 -17.80 5.10 -22.26
CA TYR A 61 -17.12 6.06 -21.38
C TYR A 61 -16.29 7.03 -22.23
N HIS A 62 -16.76 8.27 -22.35
CA HIS A 62 -16.10 9.30 -23.14
C HIS A 62 -15.32 10.27 -22.23
N ALA A 63 -14.03 9.98 -22.05
CA ALA A 63 -13.12 10.74 -21.19
C ALA A 63 -13.09 12.24 -21.52
N TYR A 64 -13.24 12.60 -22.80
CA TYR A 64 -13.19 13.98 -23.31
C TYR A 64 -14.58 14.56 -23.63
N SER A 65 -15.62 14.17 -22.89
CA SER A 65 -16.93 14.83 -23.04
C SER A 65 -16.89 16.27 -22.54
N TYR A 66 -17.69 17.13 -23.17
CA TYR A 66 -17.79 18.55 -22.82
C TYR A 66 -18.07 18.75 -21.32
N ALA A 67 -19.04 18.00 -20.76
CA ALA A 67 -19.39 18.09 -19.35
C ALA A 67 -18.22 17.71 -18.42
N HIS A 68 -17.46 16.65 -18.75
CA HIS A 68 -16.30 16.24 -17.95
C HIS A 68 -15.22 17.31 -17.98
N VAL A 69 -14.85 17.80 -19.17
CA VAL A 69 -13.79 18.81 -19.31
C VAL A 69 -14.14 20.10 -18.58
N VAL A 70 -15.37 20.58 -18.72
CA VAL A 70 -15.84 21.80 -18.03
C VAL A 70 -15.80 21.62 -16.52
N ASN A 71 -16.28 20.49 -15.98
CA ASN A 71 -16.24 20.25 -14.54
C ASN A 71 -14.80 20.18 -14.01
N GLN A 72 -13.90 19.50 -14.71
CA GLN A 72 -12.48 19.44 -14.30
C GLN A 72 -11.82 20.83 -14.37
N LEU A 73 -12.10 21.61 -15.42
CA LEU A 73 -11.61 22.98 -15.53
C LEU A 73 -12.15 23.85 -14.38
N GLN A 74 -13.43 23.75 -14.05
CA GLN A 74 -14.02 24.48 -12.92
C GLN A 74 -13.33 24.12 -11.60
N LEU A 75 -13.14 22.82 -11.32
CA LEU A 75 -12.45 22.36 -10.12
C LEU A 75 -11.01 22.89 -10.07
N LEU A 76 -10.28 22.85 -11.19
CA LEU A 76 -8.91 23.37 -11.28
C LEU A 76 -8.86 24.89 -11.07
N LEU A 77 -9.77 25.64 -11.69
CA LEU A 77 -9.85 27.09 -11.56
C LEU A 77 -10.22 27.51 -10.13
N PHE A 78 -11.23 26.87 -9.52
CA PHE A 78 -11.63 27.17 -8.14
C PHE A 78 -10.57 26.73 -7.12
N SER A 79 -9.93 25.58 -7.32
CA SER A 79 -8.80 25.13 -6.48
C SER A 79 -7.62 26.09 -6.60
N GLY A 80 -7.27 26.52 -7.81
CA GLY A 80 -6.26 27.54 -8.06
C GLY A 80 -6.60 28.88 -7.39
N LEU A 81 -7.84 29.35 -7.54
CA LEU A 81 -8.33 30.57 -6.89
C LEU A 81 -8.21 30.48 -5.37
N ALA A 82 -8.71 29.39 -4.77
CA ALA A 82 -8.61 29.16 -3.33
C ALA A 82 -7.14 29.15 -2.86
N PHE A 83 -6.26 28.48 -3.61
CA PHE A 83 -4.82 28.48 -3.33
C PHE A 83 -4.22 29.90 -3.31
N PHE A 84 -4.57 30.75 -4.29
CA PHE A 84 -4.08 32.13 -4.34
C PHE A 84 -4.66 33.02 -3.23
N LEU A 85 -5.95 32.85 -2.89
CA LEU A 85 -6.57 33.57 -1.78
C LEU A 85 -5.91 33.21 -0.43
N LEU A 86 -5.61 31.93 -0.21
CA LEU A 86 -4.98 31.45 1.03
C LEU A 86 -3.44 31.51 1.00
N LEU A 87 -2.83 32.10 -0.03
CA LEU A 87 -1.37 32.08 -0.23
C LEU A 87 -0.59 32.63 0.98
N GLY A 88 -1.17 33.56 1.74
CA GLY A 88 -0.61 34.08 2.98
C GLY A 88 -0.47 33.02 4.09
N MET A 89 -1.45 32.11 4.20
CA MET A 89 -1.49 31.05 5.22
C MET A 89 -0.71 29.80 4.80
N LEU A 90 -0.58 29.53 3.50
CA LEU A 90 0.12 28.33 3.00
C LEU A 90 1.65 28.46 2.97
N LYS A 91 2.21 29.59 3.41
CA LYS A 91 3.67 29.78 3.46
C LYS A 91 4.31 28.76 4.39
N ARG A 92 5.42 28.16 3.95
CA ARG A 92 6.21 27.20 4.74
C ARG A 92 6.73 27.86 6.02
N THR A 93 6.32 27.34 7.17
CA THR A 93 6.93 27.62 8.47
C THR A 93 8.07 26.63 8.74
N LEU A 94 9.11 27.07 9.45
CA LEU A 94 10.24 26.22 9.86
C LEU A 94 9.85 25.35 11.07
N THR A 95 8.88 24.48 10.85
CA THR A 95 8.37 23.53 11.85
C THR A 95 8.66 22.11 11.39
N ILE A 96 9.07 21.27 12.33
CA ILE A 96 9.25 19.84 12.09
C ILE A 96 7.85 19.23 12.08
N THR A 97 7.37 18.82 10.91
CA THR A 97 6.14 18.04 10.79
C THR A 97 6.44 16.63 11.27
N LEU A 98 5.77 16.21 12.35
CA LEU A 98 5.85 14.84 12.83
C LEU A 98 4.90 13.97 12.00
N ASP A 99 5.43 13.25 11.03
CA ASP A 99 4.64 12.37 10.17
C ASP A 99 4.19 11.10 10.91
N PHE A 100 3.19 10.40 10.36
CA PHE A 100 2.75 9.08 10.85
C PHE A 100 3.88 8.02 10.85
N ASP A 101 4.95 8.22 10.07
CA ASP A 101 6.16 7.37 10.12
C ASP A 101 6.78 7.36 11.52
N TRP A 102 6.66 8.45 12.29
CA TRP A 102 7.09 8.48 13.70
C TRP A 102 6.26 7.54 14.58
N LEU A 103 4.96 7.45 14.35
CA LEU A 103 4.08 6.53 15.08
C LEU A 103 4.53 5.08 14.83
N TYR A 104 4.79 4.72 13.57
CA TYR A 104 5.32 3.40 13.25
C TYR A 104 6.71 3.16 13.87
N ARG A 105 7.66 4.07 13.66
CA ARG A 105 9.06 3.86 14.05
C ARG A 105 9.32 3.97 15.55
N ARG A 106 8.55 4.78 16.27
CA ARG A 106 8.82 5.08 17.68
C ARG A 106 7.74 4.54 18.61
N PHE A 107 6.47 4.70 18.26
CA PHE A 107 5.38 4.27 19.12
C PHE A 107 5.18 2.75 19.09
N VAL A 108 5.27 2.07 17.94
CA VAL A 108 5.13 0.60 17.87
C VAL A 108 6.18 -0.15 18.70
N PRO A 109 7.51 0.09 18.57
CA PRO A 109 8.49 -0.60 19.41
C PRO A 109 8.38 -0.20 20.89
N ALA A 110 7.98 1.05 21.19
CA ALA A 110 7.71 1.45 22.57
C ALA A 110 6.50 0.71 23.15
N ALA A 111 5.37 0.66 22.45
CA ALA A 111 4.19 -0.09 22.89
C ALA A 111 4.49 -1.59 23.03
N TRP A 112 5.31 -2.16 22.14
CA TRP A 112 5.77 -3.54 22.25
C TRP A 112 6.58 -3.78 23.53
N GLN A 113 7.57 -2.93 23.81
CA GLN A 113 8.45 -3.09 24.96
C GLN A 113 7.77 -2.77 26.29
N TRP A 114 6.90 -1.76 26.32
CA TRP A 114 6.33 -1.22 27.55
C TRP A 114 4.97 -1.82 27.92
N ILE A 115 4.23 -2.36 26.96
CA ILE A 115 2.87 -2.89 27.19
C ILE A 115 2.82 -4.37 26.85
N LEU A 116 3.10 -4.74 25.60
CA LEU A 116 2.87 -6.11 25.14
C LEU A 116 3.83 -7.11 25.79
N ARG A 117 5.13 -6.79 25.89
CA ARG A 117 6.11 -7.64 26.59
C ARG A 117 5.75 -7.91 28.06
N PRO A 118 5.56 -6.89 28.92
CA PRO A 118 5.23 -7.15 30.31
C PRO A 118 3.84 -7.78 30.48
N LEU A 119 2.87 -7.46 29.64
CA LEU A 119 1.55 -8.11 29.65
C LEU A 119 1.66 -9.61 29.34
N LEU A 120 2.41 -9.98 28.30
CA LEU A 120 2.63 -11.38 27.94
C LEU A 120 3.39 -12.13 29.02
N LEU A 121 4.45 -11.53 29.59
CA LEU A 121 5.20 -12.11 30.71
C LEU A 121 4.36 -12.21 31.99
N ALA A 122 3.42 -11.30 32.23
CA ALA A 122 2.48 -11.36 33.36
C ALA A 122 1.36 -12.39 33.14
N LEU A 123 1.06 -12.76 31.90
CA LEU A 123 0.11 -13.83 31.56
C LEU A 123 0.75 -15.24 31.60
N GLU A 124 2.08 -15.36 31.48
CA GLU A 124 2.79 -16.66 31.64
C GLU A 124 2.48 -17.40 32.95
N PRO A 125 2.46 -16.77 34.16
CA PRO A 125 2.11 -17.48 35.39
C PRO A 125 0.67 -18.00 35.41
N PHE A 126 -0.25 -17.37 34.66
CA PHE A 126 -1.63 -17.83 34.52
C PHE A 126 -1.72 -19.15 33.73
N HIS A 127 -0.82 -19.34 32.76
CA HIS A 127 -0.71 -20.56 31.98
C HIS A 127 -0.13 -21.73 32.80
N GLN A 128 0.86 -21.47 33.67
CA GLN A 128 1.43 -22.50 34.55
C GLN A 128 0.47 -22.95 35.68
N GLY A 129 -0.35 -22.03 36.20
CA GLY A 129 -1.39 -22.36 37.19
C GLY A 129 -2.54 -23.20 36.61
N THR A 130 -2.93 -22.92 35.36
CA THR A 130 -4.03 -23.64 34.69
C THR A 130 -3.58 -25.03 34.18
N ILE A 131 -2.33 -25.16 33.72
CA ILE A 131 -1.77 -26.43 33.22
C ILE A 131 -1.45 -27.42 34.35
N SER A 132 -1.28 -27.00 35.61
CA SER A 132 -1.05 -27.94 36.72
C SER A 132 -2.34 -28.53 37.32
N GLY A 133 -3.49 -27.87 37.14
CA GLY A 133 -4.81 -28.36 37.58
C GLY A 133 -5.53 -29.25 36.55
N LEU A 134 -5.37 -28.96 35.26
CA LEU A 134 -5.96 -29.72 34.15
C LEU A 134 -5.59 -31.21 34.09
N PRO A 135 -4.33 -31.64 34.27
CA PRO A 135 -3.96 -33.06 34.17
C PRO A 135 -4.47 -33.88 35.35
N ARG A 136 -4.77 -33.27 36.50
CA ARG A 136 -5.35 -34.00 37.66
C ARG A 136 -6.83 -34.26 37.48
N LEU A 137 -7.56 -33.34 36.86
CA LEU A 137 -8.96 -33.55 36.50
C LEU A 137 -9.08 -34.47 35.27
N ALA A 138 -8.24 -34.26 34.25
CA ALA A 138 -8.23 -35.12 33.06
C ALA A 138 -7.77 -36.56 33.37
N ALA A 139 -6.84 -36.79 34.29
CA ALA A 139 -6.46 -38.14 34.72
C ALA A 139 -7.54 -38.86 35.54
N GLN A 140 -8.51 -38.11 36.12
CA GLN A 140 -9.64 -38.68 36.86
C GLN A 140 -10.84 -38.99 35.96
N THR A 141 -11.06 -38.21 34.90
CA THR A 141 -12.10 -38.50 33.89
C THR A 141 -11.64 -39.42 32.76
N PHE A 142 -10.37 -39.34 32.38
CA PHE A 142 -9.74 -40.17 31.34
C PHE A 142 -8.65 -41.04 31.99
N GLY A 143 -9.09 -42.11 32.66
CA GLY A 143 -8.18 -43.18 33.02
C GLY A 143 -7.51 -43.75 31.77
N ALA A 144 -6.18 -43.63 31.72
CA ALA A 144 -5.28 -44.44 30.92
C ALA A 144 -5.68 -44.66 29.45
N GLU A 145 -5.46 -43.67 28.58
CA GLU A 145 -5.24 -43.97 27.16
C GLU A 145 -4.25 -42.97 26.56
N GLY A 146 -3.04 -43.46 26.29
CA GLY A 146 -2.22 -42.98 25.18
C GLY A 146 -1.61 -41.58 25.31
N SER A 147 -0.43 -41.53 25.91
CA SER A 147 0.63 -40.60 25.53
C SER A 147 0.89 -40.63 24.02
N ARG A 148 0.16 -39.84 23.24
CA ARG A 148 0.54 -39.51 21.87
C ARG A 148 0.87 -38.03 21.83
N GLN A 149 2.12 -37.78 22.20
CA GLN A 149 2.85 -36.57 21.88
C GLN A 149 2.89 -36.50 20.34
N GLU A 150 1.84 -35.93 19.73
CA GLU A 150 1.86 -35.59 18.32
C GLU A 150 2.99 -34.57 18.12
N SER A 151 4.08 -35.09 17.57
CA SER A 151 5.20 -34.33 17.09
C SER A 151 4.67 -33.34 16.06
N TYR A 152 4.44 -32.09 16.49
CA TYR A 152 4.26 -30.96 15.60
C TYR A 152 5.56 -30.78 14.81
N ARG A 153 5.68 -31.55 13.72
CA ARG A 153 6.72 -31.36 12.72
C ARG A 153 6.32 -30.10 11.96
N PRO A 154 7.08 -28.99 12.05
CA PRO A 154 6.83 -27.83 11.22
C PRO A 154 6.88 -28.29 9.76
N TRP A 155 5.78 -28.13 9.04
CA TRP A 155 5.77 -28.39 7.61
C TRP A 155 6.76 -27.43 6.96
N GLY A 156 7.77 -27.98 6.30
CA GLY A 156 8.76 -27.17 5.61
C GLY A 156 8.08 -26.27 4.57
N VAL A 157 8.53 -25.02 4.49
CA VAL A 157 7.98 -23.98 3.59
C VAL A 157 7.86 -24.46 2.13
N SER A 158 8.73 -25.39 1.72
CA SER A 158 8.67 -26.03 0.40
C SER A 158 7.34 -26.80 0.16
N ARG A 159 6.81 -27.50 1.18
CA ARG A 159 5.53 -28.23 1.05
C ARG A 159 4.33 -27.29 0.95
N THR A 160 4.34 -26.16 1.65
CA THR A 160 3.26 -25.19 1.59
C THR A 160 3.24 -24.45 0.25
N VAL A 161 4.42 -24.06 -0.26
CA VAL A 161 4.54 -23.43 -1.59
C VAL A 161 4.08 -24.41 -2.68
N PHE A 162 4.51 -25.66 -2.63
CA PHE A 162 4.12 -26.68 -3.61
C PHE A 162 2.61 -26.92 -3.63
N LEU A 163 1.97 -27.04 -2.46
CA LEU A 163 0.52 -27.21 -2.35
C LEU A 163 -0.24 -25.99 -2.89
N LEU A 164 0.20 -24.78 -2.57
CA LEU A 164 -0.41 -23.56 -3.09
C LEU A 164 -0.30 -23.47 -4.61
N THR A 165 0.87 -23.78 -5.18
CA THR A 165 1.05 -23.80 -6.65
C THR A 165 0.16 -24.85 -7.32
N LEU A 166 -0.01 -26.02 -6.70
CA LEU A 166 -0.85 -27.09 -7.25
C LEU A 166 -2.34 -26.75 -7.19
N ILE A 167 -2.80 -26.12 -6.11
CA ILE A 167 -4.18 -25.65 -5.97
C ILE A 167 -4.48 -24.55 -7.01
N LEU A 168 -3.59 -23.58 -7.19
CA LEU A 168 -3.74 -22.51 -8.18
C LEU A 168 -3.74 -23.04 -9.62
N LEU A 169 -2.86 -24.01 -9.92
CA LEU A 169 -2.80 -24.63 -11.24
C LEU A 169 -4.07 -25.45 -11.53
N ALA A 170 -4.57 -26.21 -10.55
CA ALA A 170 -5.83 -26.93 -10.68
C ALA A 170 -7.01 -25.97 -10.89
N PHE A 171 -7.06 -24.85 -10.16
CA PHE A 171 -8.07 -23.82 -10.36
C PHE A 171 -8.03 -23.22 -11.77
N LEU A 172 -6.83 -22.91 -12.28
CA LEU A 172 -6.64 -22.39 -13.64
C LEU A 172 -7.10 -23.38 -14.72
N VAL A 173 -6.76 -24.67 -14.56
CA VAL A 173 -7.18 -25.72 -15.49
C VAL A 173 -8.69 -25.93 -15.45
N LEU A 174 -9.30 -25.93 -14.25
CA LEU A 174 -10.75 -26.05 -14.11
C LEU A 174 -11.48 -24.87 -14.76
N ASN A 175 -10.95 -23.65 -14.61
CA ASN A 175 -11.55 -22.47 -15.22
C ASN A 175 -11.41 -22.50 -16.75
N LEU A 176 -10.23 -22.89 -17.26
CA LEU A 176 -9.98 -23.04 -18.71
C LEU A 176 -10.83 -24.14 -19.39
N LEU A 177 -11.24 -25.17 -18.64
CA LEU A 177 -12.11 -26.23 -19.14
C LEU A 177 -13.61 -25.93 -18.96
N ALA A 178 -13.95 -24.91 -18.16
CA ALA A 178 -15.32 -24.48 -17.90
C ALA A 178 -15.80 -23.39 -18.87
N ASP A 179 -14.87 -22.73 -19.58
CA ASP A 179 -15.10 -21.88 -20.75
C ASP A 179 -14.95 -22.69 -22.06
#